data_AF-A0A093I5X8-F1
#
_entry.id   AF-A0A093I5X8-F1
#
_cell.length_a   1.000
_cell.length_b   1.000
_cell.length_c   1.000
_cell.angle_alpha   90.00
_cell.angle_beta   90.00
_cell.angle_gamma   90.00
#
_symmetry.space_group_name_H-M   'P 1'
#
loop_
_entity.id
_entity.type
_entity.pdbx_description
1 polymer ?
#
loop_
_entity_poly.entity_id
_entity_poly.type
_entity_poly.pdbx_seq_one_letter_code
_entity_poly.pdbx_strand_id
1 'polypeptide(L)' 'MPKLIVNTNISKDKVPESFTGELTQQLSKAMGKPTQYLAIQVSPDQVMSFGGSTDPCAMCFLYRISMIGEHENKIY' A
#
# COMPACT_ATOMS: atom_id res chain seq x y z
N MET A 1 1.67 9.67 11.59
CA MET A 1 0.73 8.55 11.38
C MET A 1 0.77 8.17 9.90
N PRO A 2 1.45 7.08 9.51
CA PRO A 2 1.49 6.68 8.11
C PRO A 2 0.21 5.96 7.68
N LYS A 3 -0.27 6.27 6.47
CA LYS A 3 -1.42 5.61 5.83
C LYS A 3 -1.01 5.13 4.45
N LEU A 4 -1.16 3.83 4.17
CA LEU A 4 -1.03 3.26 2.83
C LEU A 4 -2.42 2.96 2.27
N ILE A 5 -2.71 3.48 1.08
CA ILE A 5 -3.87 3.10 0.28
C ILE A 5 -3.37 2.32 -0.92
N VAL A 6 -3.92 1.12 -1.15
CA VAL A 6 -3.65 0.29 -2.32
C VAL A 6 -4.94 0.15 -3.11
N ASN A 7 -5.02 0.81 -4.27
CA ASN A 7 -6.10 0.62 -5.23
C ASN A 7 -5.64 -0.38 -6.28
N THR A 8 -6.41 -1.44 -6.56
CA THR A 8 -6.06 -2.46 -7.55
C THR A 8 -7.29 -2.96 -8.31
N ASN A 9 -7.10 -3.35 -9.57
CA ASN A 9 -8.11 -4.03 -10.40
C ASN A 9 -8.21 -5.54 -10.13
N ILE A 10 -7.34 -6.09 -9.28
CA ILE A 10 -7.44 -7.48 -8.84
C ILE A 10 -8.72 -7.66 -8.02
N SER A 11 -9.38 -8.80 -8.20
CA SER A 11 -10.62 -9.12 -7.51
C SER A 11 -10.42 -9.40 -6.02
N LYS A 12 -11.43 -9.08 -5.18
CA LYS A 12 -11.33 -9.24 -3.72
C LYS A 12 -10.94 -10.65 -3.28
N ASP A 13 -11.41 -11.69 -3.96
CA ASP A 13 -11.13 -13.10 -3.67
C ASP A 13 -9.65 -13.48 -3.87
N LYS A 14 -8.92 -12.72 -4.69
CA LYS A 14 -7.48 -12.89 -4.91
C LYS A 14 -6.62 -12.13 -3.92
N VAL A 15 -7.21 -11.30 -3.06
CA VAL A 15 -6.49 -10.58 -1.99
C VAL A 15 -6.47 -11.44 -0.73
N PRO A 16 -5.30 -11.93 -0.27
CA PRO A 16 -5.23 -12.75 0.94
C PRO A 16 -5.76 -12.00 2.18
N GLU A 17 -6.44 -12.70 3.08
CA GLU A 17 -6.92 -12.11 4.35
C GLU A 17 -5.75 -11.58 5.20
N SER A 18 -4.59 -12.23 5.14
CA SER A 18 -3.37 -11.83 5.87
C SER A 18 -2.69 -10.58 5.30
N PHE A 19 -3.03 -10.16 4.08
CA PHE A 19 -2.28 -9.15 3.33
C PHE A 19 -2.13 -7.81 4.07
N THR A 20 -3.21 -7.34 4.71
CA THR A 20 -3.16 -6.08 5.48
C THR A 20 -2.28 -6.18 6.73
N GLY A 21 -2.25 -7.34 7.39
CA GLY A 21 -1.38 -7.61 8.53
C GLY A 21 0.09 -7.69 8.13
N GLU A 22 0.38 -8.37 7.02
CA GLU A 22 1.73 -8.46 6.44
C GLU A 22 2.26 -7.09 6.03
N LEU A 23 1.47 -6.28 5.31
CA LEU A 23 1.83 -4.91 4.95
C LEU A 23 2.09 -4.05 6.20
N THR A 24 1.27 -4.19 7.24
CA THR A 24 1.45 -3.46 8.50
C THR A 24 2.80 -3.79 9.15
N GLN A 25 3.19 -5.06 9.20
CA GLN A 25 4.48 -5.48 9.77
C GLN A 25 5.67 -5.00 8.92
N GLN A 26 5.59 -5.15 7.59
CA GLN A 26 6.67 -4.71 6.69
C GLN A 26 6.88 -3.20 6.75
N LEU A 27 5.81 -2.40 6.68
CA LEU A 27 5.90 -0.95 6.79
C LEU A 27 6.38 -0.50 8.18
N SER A 28 6.00 -1.21 9.24
CA SER A 28 6.50 -0.92 10.60
C SER A 28 8.02 -1.05 10.67
N LYS A 29 8.56 -2.12 10.07
CA LYS A 29 10.00 -2.36 9.96
C LYS A 29 10.69 -1.31 9.08
N ALA A 30 10.16 -1.04 7.89
CA ALA A 30 10.76 -0.08 6.95
C ALA A 30 10.78 1.36 7.50
N MET A 31 9.71 1.76 8.21
CA MET A 31 9.55 3.13 8.71
C MET A 31 10.10 3.37 10.12
N GLY A 32 10.44 2.31 10.85
CA GLY A 32 10.82 2.37 12.26
C GLY A 32 9.68 2.90 13.15
N LYS A 33 8.42 2.59 12.80
CA LYS A 33 7.24 3.06 13.54
C LYS A 33 6.44 1.88 14.10
N PRO A 34 5.96 1.96 15.36
CA PRO A 34 5.07 0.94 15.91
C PRO A 34 3.84 0.71 15.03
N THR A 35 3.40 -0.55 14.91
CA THR A 35 2.27 -0.97 14.07
C THR A 35 0.98 -0.23 14.39
N GLN A 36 0.75 0.13 15.66
CA GLN A 36 -0.41 0.90 16.12
C GLN A 36 -0.57 2.28 15.45
N TYR A 37 0.47 2.81 14.79
CA TYR A 37 0.42 4.09 14.09
C TYR A 37 0.20 3.97 12.58
N LEU A 38 0.12 2.75 12.04
CA LEU A 38 -0.04 2.46 10.62
C LEU A 38 -1.51 2.18 10.29
N ALA A 39 -2.00 2.79 9.22
CA ALA A 39 -3.31 2.50 8.65
C ALA A 39 -3.15 1.94 7.24
N ILE A 40 -3.72 0.77 6.96
CA ILE A 40 -3.70 0.13 5.63
C ILE A 40 -5.12 0.06 5.10
N GLN A 41 -5.32 0.52 3.87
CA GLN A 41 -6.58 0.39 3.14
C GLN A 41 -6.29 -0.30 1.81
N VAL A 42 -7.00 -1.39 1.52
CA VAL A 42 -6.93 -2.09 0.23
C VAL A 42 -8.30 -2.00 -0.42
N SER A 43 -8.33 -1.45 -1.62
CA SER A 43 -9.51 -1.27 -2.46
C SER A 43 -9.34 -2.13 -3.71
N PRO A 44 -9.82 -3.39 -3.69
CA PRO A 44 -9.83 -4.26 -4.87
C PRO A 44 -10.97 -3.89 -5.83
N ASP A 45 -11.09 -4.65 -6.91
CA ASP A 45 -12.18 -4.57 -7.90
C ASP A 45 -12.31 -3.17 -8.55
N GLN A 46 -11.21 -2.41 -8.58
CA GLN A 46 -11.21 -1.07 -9.16
C GLN A 46 -11.18 -1.12 -10.69
N VAL A 47 -11.90 -0.19 -11.33
CA VAL A 47 -11.76 0.05 -12.78
C VAL A 47 -10.47 0.83 -13.00
N MET A 48 -9.41 0.15 -13.46
CA MET A 48 -8.08 0.73 -13.64
C MET A 48 -7.48 0.36 -15.00
N SER A 49 -6.66 1.27 -15.52
CA SER A 49 -5.77 1.00 -16.63
C SER A 49 -4.40 1.61 -16.35
N PHE A 50 -3.34 0.89 -16.73
CA PHE A 50 -1.97 1.38 -16.67
C PHE A 50 -1.36 1.33 -18.07
N GLY A 51 -0.98 2.49 -18.62
CA GLY A 51 -0.48 2.59 -19.99
C GLY A 51 -1.47 2.15 -21.06
N GLY A 52 -2.78 2.18 -20.78
CA GLY A 52 -3.83 1.72 -21.70
C GLY A 52 -4.14 0.21 -21.60
N SER A 53 -3.38 -0.56 -20.82
CA SER A 53 -3.69 -1.98 -20.54
C SER A 53 -4.62 -2.11 -19.33
N THR A 54 -5.42 -3.18 -19.29
CA THR A 54 -6.22 -3.61 -18.12
C THR A 54 -5.60 -4.80 -17.38
N ASP A 55 -4.34 -5.13 -17.65
CA ASP A 55 -3.59 -6.13 -16.90
C ASP A 55 -3.55 -5.81 -15.39
N PRO A 56 -3.29 -6.79 -14.52
CA PRO A 56 -3.22 -6.57 -13.08
C PRO A 56 -2.28 -5.42 -12.72
N CYS A 57 -2.82 -4.40 -12.03
CA CYS A 57 -2.07 -3.21 -11.66
C CYS A 57 -2.53 -2.67 -10.30
N ALA A 58 -1.72 -1.77 -9.72
CA ALA A 58 -2.04 -1.08 -8.49
C ALA A 58 -1.55 0.37 -8.52
N MET A 59 -2.29 1.27 -7.87
CA MET A 59 -1.89 2.63 -7.57
C MET A 59 -1.88 2.79 -6.07
N CYS A 60 -0.69 3.07 -5.54
CA CYS A 60 -0.45 3.12 -4.11
C CYS A 60 -0.18 4.56 -3.68
N PHE A 61 -0.81 4.97 -2.58
CA PHE A 61 -0.59 6.27 -1.97
C PHE A 61 -0.12 6.07 -0.54
N LEU A 62 1.13 6.45 -0.29
CA LEU A 62 1.72 6.41 1.02
C LEU A 62 1.77 7.83 1.61
N TYR A 63 0.93 8.08 2.61
CA TYR A 63 0.86 9.33 3.33
C TYR A 63 1.64 9.20 4.64
N ARG A 64 2.46 10.20 4.97
CA ARG A 64 3.19 10.25 6.24
C ARG A 64 3.43 11.68 6.67
N ILE A 65 3.44 11.91 7.98
CA ILE A 65 3.91 13.16 8.58
C ILE A 65 5.43 13.08 8.68
N SER A 66 6.12 13.90 7.90
CA SER A 66 7.59 13.95 7.79
C SER A 66 8.22 12.65 7.23
N MET A 67 9.53 12.68 6.92
CA MET A 67 10.28 11.53 6.39
C MET A 67 9.68 10.94 5.10
N ILE A 68 9.33 11.83 4.17
CA ILE A 68 9.09 11.51 2.76
C ILE A 68 10.16 12.27 1.98
N GLY A 69 10.93 11.57 1.17
CA GLY A 69 12.12 12.09 0.50
C GLY A 69 12.66 11.08 -0.51
N GLU A 70 13.56 11.49 -1.38
CA GLU A 70 14.07 10.63 -2.47
C GLU A 70 14.67 9.32 -1.94
N HIS A 71 15.45 9.40 -0.86
CA HIS A 71 16.10 8.24 -0.28
C HIS A 71 15.08 7.31 0.40
N GLU A 72 14.21 7.88 1.23
CA GLU A 72 13.16 7.14 1.94
C GLU A 72 12.23 6.43 0.95
N ASN A 73 11.82 7.10 -0.13
CA ASN A 73 10.91 6.56 -1.13
C ASN A 73 11.48 5.40 -1.95
N LYS A 74 12.82 5.24 -2.00
CA LYS A 74 13.45 4.08 -2.65
C LYS A 74 13.53 2.86 -1.72
N ILE A 75 13.39 3.07 -0.41
CA ILE A 75 13.42 2.01 0.60
C ILE A 75 12.01 1.50 0.90
N TYR A 76 11.03 2.41 0.95
CA TYR A 76 9.62 2.10 1.24
C TYR A 76 8.92 1.46 0.05
#